data_AF-A0A177NBR2-F1
#
_entry.id   AF-A0A177NBR2-F1
#
_cell.length_a   1.000
_cell.length_b   1.000
_cell.length_c   1.000
_cell.angle_alpha   90.00
_cell.angle_beta   90.00
_cell.angle_gamma   90.00
#
_symmetry.space_group_name_H-M   'P 1'
#
loop_
_entity.id
_entity.type
_entity.pdbx_description
1 polymer ?
#
loop_
_entity_poly.entity_id
_entity_poly.type
_entity_poly.pdbx_seq_one_letter_code
_entity_poly.pdbx_strand_id
1 'polypeptide(L)'
;MGMFDSLNIELDGRELEIQTKRFECILETYRPGDWIAGATSGIAVYFDILHLDADGKLVYSANDARVRTLTLFVVIAQGVFVTYQLCDGESKPEAIAQRVRQLREEWRDSVRLQSVLVEALQTKQQQIRLLQARLNRAAAIIDSARRLRSGDPIDGVFDRFREETQRLIKGEEPLEVVAWVLTNEEADSGLFHDNARSDPLAEYRL
;
A
#
# COMPACT_ATOMS: atom_id res chain seq x y z
N MET A 1 -5.35 -14.01 -21.54
CA MET A 1 -5.52 -12.93 -20.54
C MET A 1 -4.25 -12.09 -20.58
N GLY A 2 -4.36 -10.77 -20.69
CA GLY A 2 -3.20 -9.88 -20.70
C GLY A 2 -2.68 -9.65 -19.28
N MET A 3 -1.40 -9.33 -19.15
CA MET A 3 -0.78 -8.89 -17.89
C MET A 3 -1.01 -7.38 -17.77
N PHE A 4 -1.56 -6.92 -16.65
CA PHE A 4 -1.89 -5.51 -16.39
C PHE A 4 -1.46 -5.16 -14.97
N ASP A 5 -0.93 -3.96 -14.80
CA ASP A 5 -0.84 -3.37 -13.47
C ASP A 5 -2.16 -2.65 -13.15
N SER A 6 -2.38 -2.38 -11.87
CA SER A 6 -3.60 -1.74 -11.40
C SER A 6 -3.29 -0.49 -10.58
N LEU A 7 -4.08 0.56 -10.78
CA LEU A 7 -4.05 1.78 -9.98
C LEU A 7 -5.32 1.82 -9.12
N ASN A 8 -5.16 1.84 -7.80
CA ASN A 8 -6.27 2.00 -6.89
C ASN A 8 -6.54 3.47 -6.63
N ILE A 9 -7.77 3.89 -6.90
CA ILE A 9 -8.26 5.22 -6.61
C ILE A 9 -9.51 5.13 -5.73
N GLU A 10 -9.76 6.17 -4.94
CA GLU A 10 -11.03 6.35 -4.25
C GLU A 10 -11.98 7.20 -5.10
N LEU A 11 -13.20 6.69 -5.32
CA LEU A 11 -14.31 7.36 -5.96
C LEU A 11 -15.58 7.17 -5.12
N ASP A 12 -16.23 8.26 -4.72
CA ASP A 12 -17.47 8.26 -3.94
C ASP A 12 -17.39 7.39 -2.66
N GLY A 13 -16.24 7.39 -1.98
CA GLY A 13 -15.99 6.61 -0.76
C GLY A 13 -15.74 5.12 -1.00
N ARG A 14 -15.52 4.70 -2.24
CA ARG A 14 -15.22 3.32 -2.64
C ARG A 14 -13.88 3.24 -3.34
N GLU A 15 -13.15 2.16 -3.07
CA GLU A 15 -11.92 1.86 -3.80
C GLU A 15 -12.25 1.25 -5.17
N LEU A 16 -11.65 1.82 -6.21
CA LEU A 16 -11.81 1.42 -7.60
C LEU A 16 -10.45 1.06 -8.18
N GLU A 17 -10.35 -0.15 -8.73
CA GLU A 17 -9.14 -0.67 -9.34
C GLU A 17 -9.15 -0.39 -10.85
N ILE A 18 -8.11 0.32 -11.33
CA ILE A 18 -8.00 0.74 -12.73
C ILE A 18 -6.82 0.02 -13.38
N GLN A 19 -7.14 -0.89 -14.30
CA GLN A 19 -6.14 -1.65 -15.04
C GLN A 19 -5.43 -0.79 -16.08
N THR A 20 -4.11 -0.90 -16.13
CA THR A 20 -3.23 -0.15 -17.03
C THR A 20 -2.12 -1.04 -17.59
N LYS A 21 -1.77 -0.82 -18.86
CA LYS A 21 -0.61 -1.44 -19.53
C LYS A 21 0.57 -0.49 -19.69
N ARG A 22 0.56 0.64 -18.99
CA ARG A 22 1.52 1.73 -19.23
C ARG A 22 2.89 1.48 -18.62
N PHE A 23 3.02 0.47 -17.77
CA PHE A 23 4.20 0.20 -16.96
C PHE A 23 4.76 -1.19 -17.28
N GLU A 24 5.66 -1.70 -16.43
CA GLU A 24 6.27 -3.02 -16.62
C GLU A 24 5.27 -4.19 -16.58
N CYS A 25 4.02 -3.95 -16.15
CA CYS A 25 2.95 -4.94 -16.13
C CYS A 25 3.36 -6.15 -15.29
N ILE A 26 3.84 -5.92 -14.07
CA ILE A 26 4.28 -6.97 -13.14
C ILE A 26 3.12 -7.51 -12.27
N LEU A 27 1.88 -7.17 -12.62
CA LEU A 27 0.65 -7.54 -11.90
C LEU A 27 0.55 -6.89 -10.51
N GLU A 28 1.11 -5.69 -10.38
CA GLU A 28 1.12 -4.98 -9.10
C GLU A 28 -0.03 -3.99 -9.00
N THR A 29 -0.51 -3.78 -7.78
CA THR A 29 -1.59 -2.85 -7.46
C THR A 29 -1.02 -1.67 -6.69
N TYR A 30 -1.04 -0.50 -7.31
CA TYR A 30 -0.44 0.71 -6.76
C TYR A 30 -1.49 1.64 -6.16
N ARG A 31 -1.19 2.19 -4.99
CA ARG A 31 -1.92 3.26 -4.30
C ARG A 31 -1.08 4.55 -4.30
N PRO A 32 -1.68 5.71 -4.01
CA PRO A 32 -0.91 6.92 -3.77
C PRO A 32 0.17 6.69 -2.70
N GLY A 33 1.40 7.11 -3.00
CA GLY A 33 2.61 6.84 -2.20
C GLY A 33 3.43 5.64 -2.66
N ASP A 34 2.90 4.80 -3.57
CA ASP A 34 3.64 3.64 -4.07
C ASP A 34 4.61 4.00 -5.20
N TRP A 35 5.75 3.31 -5.20
CA TRP A 35 6.69 3.32 -6.32
C TRP A 35 6.16 2.44 -7.44
N ILE A 36 6.12 2.96 -8.67
CA ILE A 36 5.65 2.23 -9.85
C ILE A 36 6.86 1.68 -10.62
N ALA A 37 6.93 0.35 -10.75
CA ALA A 37 7.94 -0.31 -11.56
C ALA A 37 7.80 0.10 -13.04
N GLY A 38 8.91 0.47 -13.68
CA GLY A 38 8.91 0.96 -15.07
C GLY A 38 8.43 2.39 -15.28
N ALA A 39 8.05 3.13 -14.23
CA ALA A 39 7.70 4.54 -14.38
C ALA A 39 8.93 5.40 -14.66
N THR A 40 8.77 6.42 -15.51
CA THR A 40 9.84 7.36 -15.86
C THR A 40 10.20 8.28 -14.69
N SER A 41 11.48 8.66 -14.59
CA SER A 41 11.92 9.75 -13.71
C SER A 41 11.33 11.10 -14.15
N GLY A 42 11.17 12.04 -13.21
CA GLY A 42 10.51 13.33 -13.45
C GLY A 42 8.99 13.27 -13.27
N ILE A 43 8.27 14.25 -13.82
CA ILE A 43 6.82 14.38 -13.62
C ILE A 43 6.09 13.91 -14.88
N ALA A 44 5.37 12.81 -14.75
CA ALA A 44 4.47 12.28 -15.76
C ALA A 44 3.02 12.46 -15.30
N VAL A 45 2.16 12.85 -16.22
CA VAL A 45 0.72 12.90 -16.00
C VAL A 45 0.08 12.09 -17.11
N TYR A 46 -0.62 11.04 -16.72
CA TYR A 46 -1.40 10.18 -17.60
C TYR A 46 -2.88 10.51 -17.44
N PHE A 47 -3.67 10.18 -18.46
CA PHE A 47 -5.11 10.29 -18.36
C PHE A 47 -5.78 9.05 -18.95
N ASP A 48 -7.00 8.81 -18.50
CA ASP A 48 -7.89 7.80 -19.06
C ASP A 48 -9.35 8.26 -18.95
N ILE A 49 -10.22 7.69 -19.77
CA ILE A 49 -11.66 7.93 -19.71
C ILE A 49 -12.32 6.69 -19.10
N LEU A 50 -12.98 6.91 -17.97
CA LEU A 50 -13.68 5.86 -17.23
C LEU A 50 -15.16 5.89 -17.59
N HIS A 51 -15.73 4.71 -17.75
CA HIS A 51 -17.17 4.49 -17.92
C HIS A 51 -17.67 3.65 -16.77
N LEU A 52 -18.74 4.10 -16.12
CA LEU A 52 -19.29 3.47 -14.94
C LEU A 52 -20.76 3.08 -15.16
N ASP A 53 -21.15 1.94 -14.61
CA ASP A 53 -22.55 1.53 -14.52
C ASP A 53 -23.30 2.23 -13.37
N ALA A 54 -24.55 1.85 -13.14
CA ALA A 54 -25.38 2.40 -12.06
C ALA A 54 -24.85 2.06 -10.65
N ASP A 55 -24.06 0.98 -10.52
CA ASP A 55 -23.48 0.53 -9.26
C ASP A 55 -22.10 1.16 -8.98
N GLY A 56 -21.58 1.94 -9.93
CA GLY A 56 -20.27 2.60 -9.86
C GLY A 56 -19.11 1.70 -10.25
N LYS A 57 -19.35 0.57 -10.95
CA LYS A 57 -18.29 -0.33 -11.43
C LYS A 57 -17.82 0.08 -12.81
N LEU A 58 -16.54 -0.21 -13.11
CA LEU A 58 -15.96 0.04 -14.43
C LEU A 58 -16.59 -0.84 -15.50
N VAL A 59 -16.90 -0.19 -16.62
CA VAL A 59 -17.50 -0.79 -17.79
C VAL A 59 -16.57 -0.59 -18.98
N TYR A 60 -16.21 -1.69 -19.64
CA TYR A 60 -15.25 -1.67 -20.76
C TYR A 60 -15.90 -1.90 -22.12
N SER A 61 -17.15 -2.38 -22.15
CA SER A 61 -17.88 -2.68 -23.38
C SER A 61 -18.78 -1.51 -23.80
N ALA A 62 -18.87 -1.27 -25.10
CA ALA A 62 -19.78 -0.28 -25.66
C ALA A 62 -21.27 -0.67 -25.52
N ASN A 63 -21.57 -1.95 -25.27
CA ASN A 63 -22.93 -2.48 -25.16
C ASN A 63 -23.50 -2.45 -23.74
N ASP A 64 -22.66 -2.17 -22.74
CA ASP A 64 -23.06 -2.18 -21.34
C ASP A 64 -23.70 -0.82 -20.97
N ALA A 65 -24.60 -0.84 -19.99
CA ALA A 65 -25.33 0.34 -19.54
C ALA A 65 -24.39 1.33 -18.82
N ARG A 66 -23.77 2.24 -19.58
CA ARG A 66 -22.99 3.38 -19.08
C ARG A 66 -23.92 4.45 -18.52
N VAL A 67 -23.80 4.72 -17.22
CA VAL A 67 -24.57 5.75 -16.52
C VAL A 67 -23.73 6.99 -16.22
N ARG A 68 -22.42 6.81 -15.97
CA ARG A 68 -21.51 7.93 -15.67
C ARG A 68 -20.21 7.82 -16.46
N THR A 69 -19.65 8.97 -16.77
CA THR A 69 -18.35 9.11 -17.45
C THR A 69 -17.47 10.02 -16.65
N LEU A 70 -16.22 9.63 -16.48
CA LEU A 70 -15.20 10.45 -15.83
C LEU A 70 -13.96 10.52 -16.69
N THR A 71 -13.25 11.64 -16.63
CA THR A 71 -11.86 11.72 -17.09
C THR A 71 -10.96 11.65 -15.86
N LEU A 72 -10.12 10.62 -15.79
CA LEU A 72 -9.12 10.45 -14.76
C LEU A 72 -7.79 11.04 -15.22
N PHE A 73 -7.10 11.74 -14.32
CA PHE A 73 -5.71 12.14 -14.45
C PHE A 73 -4.90 11.51 -13.32
N VAL A 74 -3.80 10.84 -13.66
CA VAL A 74 -2.89 10.21 -12.70
C VAL A 74 -1.55 10.92 -12.78
N VAL A 75 -1.06 11.41 -11.65
CA VAL A 75 0.22 12.09 -11.54
C VAL A 75 1.24 11.16 -10.92
N ILE A 76 2.35 10.98 -11.64
CA ILE A 76 3.50 10.22 -11.18
C ILE A 76 4.69 11.17 -11.16
N ALA A 77 5.35 11.25 -10.01
CA ALA A 77 6.52 12.11 -9.84
C ALA A 77 7.69 11.28 -9.30
N GLN A 78 8.80 11.31 -10.03
CA GLN A 78 10.00 10.53 -9.73
C GLN A 78 9.68 9.05 -9.53
N GLY A 79 8.83 8.46 -10.37
CA GLY A 79 8.42 7.06 -10.25
C GLY A 79 7.36 6.76 -9.18
N VAL A 80 6.99 7.72 -8.33
CA VAL A 80 5.97 7.53 -7.28
C VAL A 80 4.60 7.99 -7.76
N PHE A 81 3.57 7.18 -7.52
CA PHE A 81 2.17 7.58 -7.70
C PHE A 81 1.81 8.62 -6.63
N VAL A 82 1.80 9.91 -6.97
CA VAL A 82 1.63 10.96 -5.95
C VAL A 82 0.18 11.37 -5.73
N THR A 83 -0.61 11.41 -6.80
CA THR A 83 -2.03 11.81 -6.70
C THR A 83 -2.78 11.48 -7.98
N TYR A 84 -4.10 11.56 -7.90
CA TYR A 84 -4.98 11.51 -9.06
C TYR A 84 -6.08 12.57 -8.95
N GLN A 85 -6.71 12.90 -10.07
CA GLN A 85 -7.84 13.80 -10.14
C GLN A 85 -8.89 13.29 -11.11
N LEU A 86 -10.15 13.52 -10.77
CA LEU A 86 -11.30 13.11 -11.57
C LEU A 86 -12.03 14.36 -12.05
N CYS A 87 -12.45 14.35 -13.31
CA CYS A 87 -13.33 15.36 -13.89
C CYS A 87 -14.59 14.66 -14.42
N ASP A 88 -15.76 15.23 -14.16
CA ASP A 88 -17.01 14.68 -14.69
C ASP A 88 -17.08 14.86 -16.21
N GLY A 89 -17.56 13.80 -16.87
CA GLY A 89 -17.71 13.75 -18.31
C GLY A 89 -16.43 13.38 -19.06
N GLU A 90 -16.59 13.30 -20.38
CA GLU A 90 -15.49 13.06 -21.31
C GLU A 90 -14.86 14.41 -21.68
N SER A 91 -13.67 14.66 -21.16
CA SER A 91 -12.97 15.92 -21.40
C SER A 91 -12.55 16.03 -22.85
N LYS A 92 -12.73 17.22 -23.45
CA LYS A 92 -12.24 17.49 -24.80
C LYS A 92 -10.70 17.39 -24.84
N PRO A 93 -10.11 17.02 -25.99
CA PRO A 93 -8.64 16.89 -26.12
C PRO A 93 -7.87 18.14 -25.69
N GLU A 94 -8.38 19.32 -26.01
CA GLU A 94 -7.77 20.61 -25.62
C GLU A 94 -7.77 20.81 -24.10
N ALA A 95 -8.88 20.46 -23.45
CA ALA A 95 -9.02 20.53 -21.99
C ALA A 95 -8.10 19.51 -21.30
N ILE A 96 -7.98 18.30 -21.85
CA ILE A 96 -7.04 17.28 -21.37
C ILE A 96 -5.60 17.80 -21.46
N ALA A 97 -5.19 18.34 -22.62
CA ALA A 97 -3.85 18.87 -22.83
C ALA A 97 -3.54 20.07 -21.92
N GLN A 98 -4.52 20.92 -21.66
CA GLN A 98 -4.39 22.00 -20.70
C GLN A 98 -4.24 21.46 -19.28
N ARG A 99 -5.07 20.49 -18.87
CA ARG A 99 -5.05 19.93 -17.52
C ARG A 99 -3.74 19.20 -17.23
N VAL A 100 -3.25 18.41 -18.18
CA VAL A 100 -1.93 17.76 -18.11
C VAL A 100 -0.83 18.79 -17.89
N ARG A 101 -0.83 19.91 -18.63
CA ARG A 101 0.17 20.98 -18.45
C ARG A 101 0.09 21.62 -17.08
N GLN A 102 -1.11 21.92 -16.59
CA GLN A 102 -1.33 22.49 -15.26
C GLN A 102 -0.80 21.56 -14.16
N LEU A 103 -1.15 20.28 -14.21
CA LEU A 103 -0.70 19.30 -13.22
C LEU A 103 0.81 19.10 -13.25
N ARG A 104 1.42 19.10 -14.44
CA ARG A 104 2.88 19.04 -14.54
C ARG A 104 3.55 20.24 -13.89
N GLU A 105 3.01 21.43 -14.08
CA GLU A 105 3.59 22.65 -13.49
C GLU A 105 3.37 22.72 -11.98
N GLU A 106 2.18 22.33 -11.52
CA GLU A 106 1.86 22.24 -10.08
C GLU A 106 2.80 21.30 -9.33
N TRP A 107 3.16 20.17 -9.94
CA TRP A 107 4.05 19.17 -9.35
C TRP A 107 5.53 19.41 -9.62
N ARG A 108 5.89 20.47 -10.35
CA ARG A 108 7.29 20.94 -10.47
C ARG A 108 7.78 21.65 -9.22
N ASP A 109 6.88 22.07 -8.34
CA ASP A 109 7.24 22.59 -7.02
C ASP A 109 8.01 21.51 -6.24
N SER A 110 9.31 21.75 -6.06
CA SER A 110 10.21 20.82 -5.38
C SER A 110 9.87 20.64 -3.91
N VAL A 111 9.32 21.67 -3.24
CA VAL A 111 8.96 21.58 -1.83
C VAL A 111 7.78 20.64 -1.66
N ARG A 112 6.74 20.83 -2.47
CA ARG A 112 5.58 19.93 -2.48
C ARG A 112 5.98 18.50 -2.78
N LEU A 113 6.81 18.30 -3.81
CA LEU A 113 7.28 16.98 -4.19
C LEU A 113 8.06 16.31 -3.05
N GLN A 114 8.99 17.03 -2.42
CA GLN A 114 9.77 16.52 -1.30
C GLN A 114 8.88 16.10 -0.12
N SER A 115 7.91 16.94 0.27
CA SER A 115 6.99 16.63 1.36
C SER A 115 6.24 15.31 1.13
N VAL A 116 5.70 15.13 -0.09
CA VAL A 116 4.97 13.90 -0.45
C VAL A 116 5.87 12.68 -0.47
N LEU A 117 7.09 12.80 -1.01
CA LEU A 117 8.04 11.69 -1.03
C LEU A 117 8.51 11.30 0.38
N VAL A 118 8.69 12.28 1.27
CA VAL A 118 9.05 12.03 2.67
C VAL A 118 7.91 11.32 3.40
N GLU A 119 6.67 11.76 3.21
CA GLU A 119 5.49 11.11 3.80
C GLU A 119 5.35 9.67 3.30
N ALA A 120 5.41 9.46 1.98
CA ALA A 120 5.38 8.13 1.38
C ALA A 120 6.48 7.21 1.94
N LEU A 121 7.71 7.73 2.07
CA LEU A 121 8.83 6.99 2.66
C LEU A 121 8.56 6.62 4.13
N GLN A 122 8.03 7.55 4.93
CA GLN A 122 7.69 7.29 6.33
C GLN A 122 6.62 6.21 6.46
N THR A 123 5.56 6.26 5.65
CA THR A 123 4.51 5.24 5.61
C THR A 123 5.10 3.87 5.26
N LYS A 124 5.97 3.78 4.25
CA LYS A 124 6.63 2.52 3.87
C LYS A 124 7.57 2.02 4.95
N GLN A 125 8.33 2.89 5.61
CA GLN A 125 9.17 2.51 6.74
C GLN A 125 8.34 1.96 7.91
N GLN A 126 7.19 2.56 8.22
CA GLN A 126 6.28 2.05 9.24
C GLN A 126 5.73 0.67 8.88
N GLN A 127 5.29 0.48 7.62
CA GLN A 127 4.84 -0.83 7.12
C GLN A 127 5.95 -1.89 7.22
N ILE A 128 7.18 -1.55 6.85
CA ILE A 128 8.33 -2.47 6.97
C ILE A 128 8.57 -2.87 8.43
N ARG A 129 8.53 -1.92 9.37
CA ARG A 129 8.70 -2.22 10.81
C ARG A 129 7.61 -3.15 11.33
N LEU A 130 6.36 -2.91 10.94
CA LEU A 130 5.23 -3.76 11.31
C LEU A 130 5.38 -5.18 10.75
N LEU A 131 5.75 -5.31 9.47
CA LEU A 131 6.03 -6.62 8.86
C LEU A 131 7.22 -7.34 9.53
N GLN A 132 8.29 -6.62 9.85
CA GLN A 132 9.44 -7.17 10.58
C GLN A 132 9.03 -7.66 11.97
N ALA A 133 8.20 -6.91 12.70
CA ALA A 133 7.68 -7.33 13.99
C ALA A 133 6.86 -8.63 13.86
N ARG A 134 6.01 -8.74 12.84
CA ARG A 134 5.22 -9.97 12.55
C ARG A 134 6.13 -11.16 12.23
N LEU A 135 7.15 -10.98 11.40
CA LEU A 135 8.12 -12.02 11.08
C LEU A 135 8.91 -12.48 12.32
N ASN A 136 9.30 -11.55 13.18
CA ASN A 136 9.98 -11.87 14.44
C ASN A 136 9.07 -12.67 15.39
N ARG A 137 7.77 -12.34 15.45
CA ARG A 137 6.79 -13.14 16.23
C ARG A 137 6.65 -14.54 15.65
N ALA A 138 6.48 -14.68 14.33
CA ALA A 138 6.41 -16.00 13.68
C ALA A 138 7.67 -16.85 13.95
N ALA A 139 8.86 -16.25 13.86
CA ALA A 139 10.12 -16.92 14.16
C ALA A 139 10.19 -17.39 15.63
N ALA A 140 9.71 -16.57 16.58
CA ALA A 140 9.65 -16.95 17.99
C ALA A 140 8.72 -18.14 18.23
N ILE A 141 7.53 -18.16 17.61
CA ILE A 141 6.58 -19.28 17.67
C ILE A 141 7.22 -20.58 17.15
N ILE A 142 7.92 -20.49 16.02
CA ILE A 142 8.63 -21.64 15.44
C ILE A 142 9.70 -22.16 16.40
N ASP A 143 10.47 -21.28 17.04
CA ASP A 143 11.49 -21.66 18.01
C ASP A 143 10.86 -22.32 19.26
N SER A 144 9.81 -21.71 19.83
CA SER A 144 9.06 -22.28 20.96
C SER A 144 8.48 -23.66 20.63
N ALA A 145 7.90 -23.82 19.44
CA ALA A 145 7.36 -25.11 19.00
C ALA A 145 8.46 -26.18 18.76
N ARG A 146 9.70 -25.77 18.43
CA ARG A 146 10.85 -26.68 18.36
C ARG A 146 11.28 -27.11 19.75
N ARG A 147 11.38 -26.17 20.70
CA ARG A 147 11.74 -26.45 22.10
C ARG A 147 10.74 -27.37 22.80
N LEU A 148 9.44 -27.14 22.61
CA LEU A 148 8.40 -28.03 23.14
C LEU A 148 8.53 -29.45 22.59
N ARG A 149 8.92 -29.59 21.30
CA ARG A 149 9.15 -30.90 20.69
C ARG A 149 10.43 -31.58 21.19
N SER A 150 11.48 -30.82 21.53
CA SER A 150 12.71 -31.38 22.13
C SER A 150 12.57 -31.67 23.62
N GLY A 151 11.47 -31.27 24.26
CA GLY A 151 11.26 -31.40 25.71
C GLY A 151 11.99 -30.34 26.53
N ASP A 152 12.51 -29.30 25.89
CA ASP A 152 13.15 -28.18 26.56
C ASP A 152 12.08 -27.24 27.15
N PRO A 153 12.20 -26.86 28.44
CA PRO A 153 11.23 -25.97 29.06
C PRO A 153 11.30 -24.56 28.46
N ILE A 154 10.13 -23.99 28.15
CA ILE A 154 10.00 -22.58 27.76
C ILE A 154 10.02 -21.73 29.03
N ASP A 155 11.22 -21.47 29.56
CA ASP A 155 11.42 -20.79 30.85
C ASP A 155 11.85 -19.31 30.73
N GLY A 156 11.60 -18.67 29.58
CA GLY A 156 11.73 -17.22 29.45
C GLY A 156 10.58 -16.49 30.15
N VAL A 157 10.88 -15.62 31.13
CA VAL A 157 9.89 -14.78 31.84
C VAL A 157 9.00 -13.99 30.88
N PHE A 158 9.53 -13.57 29.72
CA PHE A 158 8.78 -12.84 28.69
C PHE A 158 7.96 -13.75 27.76
N ASP A 159 8.35 -15.02 27.58
CA ASP A 159 7.66 -15.94 26.66
C ASP A 159 6.36 -16.50 27.26
N ARG A 160 6.26 -16.60 28.59
CA ARG A 160 5.07 -17.15 29.28
C ARG A 160 3.83 -16.25 29.23
N PHE A 161 4.01 -14.95 29.01
CA PHE A 161 2.92 -13.97 28.93
C PHE A 161 2.41 -13.73 27.50
N ARG A 162 3.06 -14.33 26.51
CA ARG A 162 2.64 -14.25 25.11
C ARG A 162 1.51 -15.23 24.85
N GLU A 163 0.40 -14.73 24.29
CA GLU A 163 -0.77 -15.52 23.96
C GLU A 163 -0.39 -16.66 23.00
N GLU A 164 0.54 -16.40 22.09
CA GLU A 164 1.09 -17.37 21.15
C GLU A 164 1.71 -18.58 21.87
N THR A 165 2.51 -18.34 22.91
CA THR A 165 3.17 -19.40 23.68
C THR A 165 2.15 -20.19 24.49
N GLN A 166 1.11 -19.54 25.03
CA GLN A 166 0.05 -20.24 25.75
C GLN A 166 -0.76 -21.15 24.84
N ARG A 167 -1.05 -20.72 23.61
CA ARG A 167 -1.72 -21.54 22.59
C ARG A 167 -0.89 -22.79 22.25
N LEU A 168 0.42 -22.62 22.06
CA LEU A 168 1.33 -23.76 21.87
C LEU A 168 1.36 -24.71 23.06
N ILE A 169 1.41 -24.20 24.30
CA ILE A 169 1.38 -25.02 25.52
C ILE A 169 0.05 -25.76 25.66
N LYS A 170 -1.07 -25.16 25.24
CA LYS A 170 -2.40 -25.79 25.20
C LYS A 170 -2.52 -26.86 24.11
N GLY A 171 -1.52 -27.02 23.26
CA GLY A 171 -1.46 -28.05 22.22
C GLY A 171 -2.05 -27.61 20.87
N GLU A 172 -2.27 -26.31 20.64
CA GLU A 172 -2.65 -25.81 19.30
C GLU A 172 -1.53 -26.09 18.28
N GLU A 173 -1.92 -26.34 17.03
CA GLU A 173 -0.95 -26.63 15.98
C GLU A 173 -0.10 -25.39 15.70
N PRO A 174 1.25 -25.50 15.67
CA PRO A 174 2.13 -24.36 15.45
C PRO A 174 1.85 -23.58 14.16
N LEU A 175 1.37 -24.26 13.11
CA LEU A 175 1.02 -23.62 11.86
C LEU A 175 -0.22 -22.74 11.98
N GLU A 176 -1.23 -23.17 12.75
CA GLU A 176 -2.43 -22.40 13.02
C GLU A 176 -2.12 -21.16 13.88
N VAL A 177 -1.23 -21.30 14.87
CA VAL A 177 -0.79 -20.18 15.71
C VAL A 177 0.00 -19.15 14.88
N VAL A 178 0.86 -19.59 13.96
CA VAL A 178 1.56 -18.69 13.02
C VAL A 178 0.58 -18.00 12.07
N ALA A 179 -0.34 -18.76 11.47
CA ALA A 179 -1.35 -18.20 10.57
C ALA A 179 -2.18 -17.13 11.28
N TRP A 180 -2.62 -17.41 12.50
CA TRP A 180 -3.35 -16.47 13.34
C TRP A 180 -2.57 -15.17 13.58
N VAL A 181 -1.30 -15.23 13.98
CA VAL A 181 -0.46 -14.02 14.19
C VAL A 181 -0.25 -13.23 12.90
N LEU A 182 -0.15 -13.91 11.76
CA LEU A 182 0.01 -13.23 10.47
C LEU A 182 -1.29 -12.56 9.99
N THR A 183 -2.45 -13.08 10.40
CA THR A 183 -3.77 -12.53 10.04
C THR A 183 -4.35 -11.52 11.04
N ASN A 184 -3.92 -11.56 12.31
CA ASN A 184 -4.46 -10.66 13.33
C ASN A 184 -3.80 -9.27 13.25
N GLU A 185 -4.53 -8.30 12.72
CA GLU A 185 -4.10 -6.88 12.71
C GLU A 185 -4.20 -6.22 14.09
N GLU A 186 -5.06 -6.72 14.99
CA GLU A 186 -5.38 -6.08 16.27
C GLU A 186 -4.37 -6.37 17.42
N ALA A 187 -3.43 -7.31 17.23
CA ALA A 187 -2.42 -7.65 18.23
C ALA A 187 -1.25 -6.64 18.30
N ASP A 188 -1.44 -5.43 17.77
CA ASP A 188 -0.45 -4.34 17.71
C ASP A 188 -0.54 -3.34 18.88
N SER A 189 -1.50 -3.48 19.81
CA SER A 189 -1.67 -2.54 20.93
C SER A 189 -1.01 -2.96 22.25
N GLY A 190 -0.40 -4.15 22.31
CA GLY A 190 0.15 -4.72 23.55
C GLY A 190 1.67 -4.63 23.66
N LEU A 191 2.15 -3.62 24.41
CA LEU A 191 3.40 -3.68 25.19
C LEU A 191 4.71 -3.96 24.41
N PHE A 192 5.09 -3.05 23.52
CA PHE A 192 6.50 -2.73 23.33
C PHE A 192 6.67 -1.22 23.43
N HIS A 193 6.95 -0.76 24.65
CA HIS A 193 7.66 0.49 24.85
C HIS A 193 9.04 0.29 24.23
N ASP A 194 9.15 0.66 22.96
CA ASP A 194 10.42 0.70 22.26
C ASP A 194 11.25 1.79 22.93
N ASN A 195 12.33 1.38 23.59
CA ASN A 195 13.38 2.30 24.00
C ASN A 195 13.79 3.06 22.75
N ALA A 196 13.47 4.37 22.75
CA ALA A 196 13.77 5.33 21.72
C ALA A 196 15.15 5.08 21.10
N ARG A 197 15.19 4.33 20.00
CA ARG A 197 16.31 4.36 19.07
C ARG A 197 16.10 5.63 18.25
N SER A 198 16.98 6.57 18.54
CA SER A 198 17.13 7.89 17.93
C SER A 198 16.65 7.91 16.50
N ASP A 199 15.71 8.80 16.23
CA ASP A 199 15.34 9.21 14.89
C ASP A 199 16.64 9.52 14.12
N PRO A 200 17.02 8.71 13.10
CA PRO A 200 18.27 8.89 12.37
C PRO A 200 18.28 10.19 11.55
N LEU A 201 17.13 10.89 11.50
CA LEU A 201 16.97 12.19 10.85
C LEU A 201 16.83 13.34 11.85
N ALA A 202 16.94 13.08 13.16
CA ALA A 202 16.90 14.13 14.18
C ALA A 202 18.00 15.19 13.99
N GLU A 203 19.18 14.79 13.51
CA GLU A 203 20.30 15.70 13.22
C GLU A 203 20.06 16.59 11.98
N TYR A 204 19.03 16.30 11.19
CA TYR A 204 18.73 17.00 9.92
C TYR A 204 17.42 17.80 9.96
N ARG A 205 16.74 17.85 11.11
CA ARG A 205 15.58 18.74 11.33
C ARG A 205 16.08 20.05 11.94
N LEU A 206 15.68 21.17 11.34
CA LEU A 206 15.92 22.54 11.84
C LEU A 206 15.13 22.81 13.12
#